data_AF-A0A3C1T0S8-F1
#
_entry.id   AF-A0A3C1T0S8-F1
#
_cell.length_a   1.000
_cell.length_b   1.000
_cell.length_c   1.000
_cell.angle_alpha   90.00
_cell.angle_beta   90.00
_cell.angle_gamma   90.00
#
_symmetry.space_group_name_H-M   'P 1'
#
loop_
_entity.id
_entity.type
_entity.pdbx_description
1 polymer ?
#
loop_
_entity_poly.entity_id
_entity_poly.type
_entity_poly.pdbx_seq_one_letter_code
_entity_poly.pdbx_strand_id
1 'polypeptide(L)'
;MRFFAFILVLLSGSLQAQPLKIGYINIDHLVSSSPQFIQANQVVIKAFQPQEKQLLALSKRIQLSADTFNKNSKTLTQVERKIEIKKIANLEYQLKQQAQTLKKQLKLKNEQELSKIQDLINRVIKQVAKDQNFDLILYQEVAYASKKINITPIISQKLRLLFE
;
A
#
# COMPACT_ATOMS: atom_id res chain seq x y z
N MET A 1 15.92 -84.62 -4.48
CA MET A 1 14.50 -84.20 -4.45
C MET A 1 14.43 -82.74 -4.00
N ARG A 2 14.15 -81.85 -4.97
CA ARG A 2 13.39 -80.59 -4.87
C ARG A 2 13.80 -79.64 -3.73
N PHE A 3 14.74 -78.72 -4.00
CA PHE A 3 14.41 -77.33 -4.37
C PHE A 3 13.25 -76.76 -3.56
N PHE A 4 13.50 -76.43 -2.29
CA PHE A 4 12.69 -75.44 -1.57
C PHE A 4 13.24 -74.07 -1.95
N ALA A 5 12.77 -73.57 -3.11
CA ALA A 5 13.14 -72.28 -3.64
C ALA A 5 12.61 -71.18 -2.72
N PHE A 6 13.57 -70.44 -2.18
CA PHE A 6 13.42 -69.26 -1.35
C PHE A 6 12.81 -68.11 -2.20
N ILE A 7 11.47 -68.02 -2.26
CA ILE A 7 10.79 -66.86 -2.85
C ILE A 7 10.63 -65.81 -1.75
N LEU A 8 11.69 -65.02 -1.53
CA LEU A 8 11.61 -63.76 -0.82
C LEU A 8 11.17 -62.70 -1.83
N VAL A 9 9.86 -62.46 -1.91
CA VAL A 9 9.29 -61.39 -2.72
C VAL A 9 9.84 -60.05 -2.21
N LEU A 10 10.69 -59.43 -3.02
CA LEU A 10 11.10 -58.04 -2.87
C LEU A 10 9.86 -57.16 -3.02
N LEU A 11 9.21 -56.82 -1.91
CA LEU A 11 8.35 -55.64 -1.84
C LEU A 11 9.25 -54.42 -2.01
N SER A 12 9.55 -54.06 -3.25
CA SER A 12 10.06 -52.75 -3.61
C SER A 12 8.94 -51.73 -3.43
N GLY A 13 8.59 -51.44 -2.18
CA GLY A 13 7.72 -50.33 -1.84
C GLY A 13 8.43 -49.05 -2.27
N SER A 14 8.01 -48.46 -3.38
CA SER A 14 8.40 -47.10 -3.70
C SER A 14 7.81 -46.19 -2.62
N LEU A 15 8.64 -45.78 -1.66
CA LEU A 15 8.36 -44.66 -0.77
C LEU A 15 8.20 -43.42 -1.66
N GLN A 16 6.97 -43.15 -2.12
CA GLN A 16 6.63 -41.86 -2.68
C GLN A 16 6.58 -40.88 -1.52
N ALA A 17 7.65 -40.10 -1.37
CA ALA A 17 7.59 -38.89 -0.57
C ALA A 17 6.42 -38.04 -1.08
N GLN A 18 5.52 -37.63 -0.19
CA GLN A 18 4.46 -36.70 -0.57
C GLN A 18 5.15 -35.43 -1.10
N PRO A 19 4.91 -35.04 -2.36
CA PRO A 19 5.59 -33.90 -2.93
C PRO A 19 5.15 -32.63 -2.20
N LEU A 20 6.10 -31.93 -1.60
CA LEU A 20 5.89 -30.67 -0.89
C LEU A 20 5.15 -29.68 -1.80
N LYS A 21 4.02 -29.16 -1.33
CA LYS A 21 3.19 -28.22 -2.08
C LYS A 21 3.60 -26.78 -1.75
N ILE A 22 4.46 -26.22 -2.61
CA ILE A 22 4.94 -24.84 -2.50
C ILE A 22 4.16 -23.93 -3.44
N GLY A 23 3.72 -22.78 -2.92
CA GLY A 23 3.15 -21.67 -3.67
C GLY A 23 4.09 -20.45 -3.68
N TYR A 24 3.97 -19.64 -4.71
CA TYR A 24 4.58 -18.31 -4.80
C TYR A 24 3.52 -17.26 -5.11
N ILE A 25 3.61 -16.10 -4.47
CA ILE A 25 2.78 -14.93 -4.77
C ILE A 25 3.62 -13.68 -4.97
N ASN A 26 3.14 -12.77 -5.81
CA ASN A 26 3.64 -11.41 -5.88
C ASN A 26 2.74 -10.51 -5.01
N ILE A 27 3.23 -10.13 -3.83
CA ILE A 27 2.44 -9.36 -2.87
C ILE A 27 2.16 -7.93 -3.38
N ASP A 28 3.12 -7.29 -4.03
CA ASP A 28 2.96 -5.92 -4.53
C ASP A 28 1.88 -5.84 -5.61
N HIS A 29 1.84 -6.84 -6.49
CA HIS A 29 0.79 -6.99 -7.49
C HIS A 29 -0.57 -7.23 -6.81
N LEU A 30 -0.65 -8.09 -5.78
CA LEU A 30 -1.90 -8.34 -5.07
C LEU A 30 -2.44 -7.09 -4.38
N VAL A 31 -1.58 -6.32 -3.71
CA VAL A 31 -1.97 -5.07 -3.07
C VAL A 31 -2.47 -4.08 -4.13
N SER A 32 -1.62 -3.74 -5.10
CA SER A 32 -1.90 -2.67 -6.08
C SER A 32 -3.07 -2.96 -7.01
N SER A 33 -3.33 -4.23 -7.35
CA SER A 33 -4.43 -4.64 -8.21
C SER A 33 -5.73 -4.96 -7.46
N SER A 34 -5.72 -4.98 -6.12
CA SER A 34 -6.91 -5.32 -5.35
C SER A 34 -7.98 -4.22 -5.42
N PRO A 35 -9.27 -4.56 -5.61
CA PRO A 35 -10.36 -3.59 -5.55
C PRO A 35 -10.40 -2.81 -4.22
N GLN A 36 -10.06 -3.49 -3.11
CA GLN A 36 -9.97 -2.90 -1.79
C GLN A 36 -8.94 -1.77 -1.73
N PHE A 37 -7.76 -1.95 -2.33
CA PHE A 37 -6.72 -0.92 -2.40
C PHE A 37 -7.16 0.27 -3.24
N ILE A 38 -7.74 0.02 -4.42
CA ILE A 38 -8.22 1.07 -5.32
C ILE A 38 -9.29 1.92 -4.62
N GLN A 39 -10.27 1.27 -3.98
CA GLN A 39 -11.33 1.96 -3.25
C GLN A 39 -10.79 2.74 -2.05
N ALA A 40 -9.95 2.11 -1.22
CA ALA A 40 -9.36 2.76 -0.05
C ALA A 40 -8.56 4.00 -0.46
N ASN A 41 -7.73 3.90 -1.50
CA ASN A 41 -6.96 5.03 -2.03
C ASN A 41 -7.88 6.17 -2.49
N GLN A 42 -8.98 5.87 -3.20
CA GLN A 42 -9.95 6.89 -3.61
C GLN A 42 -10.62 7.57 -2.42
N VAL A 43 -10.99 6.82 -1.38
CA VAL A 43 -11.59 7.37 -0.15
C VAL A 43 -10.58 8.28 0.56
N VAL A 44 -9.32 7.87 0.67
CA VAL A 44 -8.26 8.70 1.26
C VAL A 44 -8.07 9.99 0.46
N ILE A 45 -7.96 9.92 -0.87
CA ILE A 45 -7.84 11.12 -1.72
C ILE A 45 -9.02 12.07 -1.48
N LYS A 46 -10.26 11.57 -1.55
CA LYS A 46 -11.47 12.38 -1.34
C LYS A 46 -11.51 13.04 0.04
N ALA A 47 -11.12 12.32 1.08
CA ALA A 47 -11.11 12.85 2.45
C ALA A 47 -10.13 14.02 2.64
N PHE A 48 -9.08 14.12 1.80
CA PHE A 48 -8.03 15.12 1.93
C PHE A 48 -8.13 16.29 0.94
N GLN A 49 -9.02 16.19 -0.06
CA GLN A 49 -9.30 17.28 -1.01
C GLN A 49 -9.67 18.62 -0.34
N PRO A 50 -10.46 18.67 0.77
CA PRO A 50 -10.78 19.93 1.41
C PRO A 50 -9.56 20.65 1.98
N GLN A 51 -8.66 19.93 2.66
CA GLN A 51 -7.43 20.52 3.20
C GLN A 51 -6.48 20.97 2.09
N GLU A 52 -6.38 20.22 0.98
CA GLU A 52 -5.60 20.63 -0.18
C GLU A 52 -6.11 21.96 -0.76
N LYS A 53 -7.43 22.09 -0.94
CA LYS A 53 -8.06 23.35 -1.38
C LYS A 53 -7.77 24.51 -0.43
N GLN A 54 -7.75 24.25 0.89
CA GLN A 54 -7.39 25.27 1.88
C GLN A 54 -5.93 25.74 1.74
N LEU A 55 -4.99 24.82 1.51
CA LEU A 55 -3.58 25.18 1.27
C LEU A 55 -3.43 26.02 -0.01
N LEU A 56 -4.13 25.66 -1.09
CA LEU A 56 -4.13 26.42 -2.34
C LEU A 56 -4.71 27.83 -2.15
N ALA A 57 -5.82 27.95 -1.41
CA ALA A 57 -6.40 29.24 -1.09
C ALA A 57 -5.46 30.11 -0.24
N LEU A 58 -4.77 29.51 0.74
CA LEU A 58 -3.79 30.21 1.58
C LEU A 58 -2.58 30.67 0.75
N SER A 59 -2.06 29.82 -0.13
CA SER A 59 -0.98 30.17 -1.06
C SER A 59 -1.37 31.35 -1.96
N LYS A 60 -2.57 31.32 -2.56
CA LYS A 60 -3.09 32.42 -3.37
C LYS A 60 -3.24 33.71 -2.55
N ARG A 61 -3.67 33.62 -1.30
CA ARG A 61 -3.79 34.78 -0.40
C ARG A 61 -2.42 35.41 -0.09
N ILE A 62 -1.38 34.59 0.13
CA ILE A 62 -0.01 35.06 0.33
C ILE A 62 0.46 35.82 -0.91
N GLN A 63 0.28 35.23 -2.09
CA GLN A 63 0.68 35.84 -3.36
C GLN A 63 -0.01 37.21 -3.56
N LEU A 64 -1.34 37.27 -3.40
CA LEU A 64 -2.09 38.53 -3.53
C LEU A 64 -1.64 39.59 -2.51
N SER A 65 -1.33 39.17 -1.28
CA SER A 65 -0.83 40.08 -0.23
C SER A 65 0.55 40.63 -0.61
N ALA A 66 1.45 39.77 -1.10
CA ALA A 66 2.78 40.16 -1.55
C ALA A 66 2.73 41.11 -2.77
N ASP A 67 1.88 40.81 -3.75
CA ASP A 67 1.69 41.66 -4.93
C ASP A 67 1.16 43.04 -4.55
N THR A 68 0.19 43.09 -3.64
CA THR A 68 -0.38 44.34 -3.13
C THR A 68 0.65 45.16 -2.35
N PHE A 69 1.42 44.49 -1.49
CA PHE A 69 2.51 45.11 -0.75
C PHE A 69 3.56 45.71 -1.69
N ASN A 70 3.98 44.96 -2.72
CA ASN A 70 4.98 45.42 -3.68
C ASN A 70 4.51 46.67 -4.44
N LYS A 71 3.25 46.68 -4.90
CA LYS A 71 2.64 47.82 -5.61
C LYS A 71 2.56 49.07 -4.73
N ASN A 72 2.17 48.92 -3.47
CA ASN A 72 1.92 50.03 -2.55
C ASN A 72 3.16 50.38 -1.69
N SER A 73 4.26 49.65 -1.84
CA SER A 73 5.44 49.73 -0.95
C SER A 73 6.01 51.15 -0.78
N LYS A 74 5.89 51.99 -1.81
CA LYS A 74 6.36 53.38 -1.84
C LYS A 74 5.41 54.38 -1.18
N THR A 75 4.13 54.04 -1.04
CA THR A 75 3.11 54.91 -0.42
C THR A 75 2.87 54.57 1.05
N LEU A 76 3.32 53.40 1.51
CA LEU A 76 3.21 52.97 2.91
C LEU A 76 4.25 53.66 3.80
N THR A 77 3.85 54.02 5.01
CA THR A 77 4.76 54.42 6.09
C THR A 77 5.64 53.24 6.53
N GLN A 78 6.74 53.54 7.24
CA GLN A 78 7.63 52.49 7.76
C GLN A 78 6.90 51.53 8.72
N VAL A 79 5.94 52.02 9.50
CA VAL A 79 5.16 51.22 10.44
C VAL A 79 4.22 50.28 9.70
N GLU A 80 3.44 50.79 8.74
CA GLU A 80 2.54 49.98 7.92
C GLU A 80 3.30 48.92 7.12
N ARG A 81 4.47 49.28 6.58
CA ARG A 81 5.34 48.34 5.88
C ARG A 81 5.73 47.17 6.77
N LYS A 82 6.15 47.43 8.02
CA LYS A 82 6.50 46.38 8.98
C LYS A 82 5.31 45.47 9.32
N ILE A 83 4.11 46.05 9.45
CA ILE A 83 2.87 45.30 9.74
C ILE A 83 2.53 44.34 8.59
N GLU A 84 2.55 44.82 7.34
CA GLU A 84 2.24 43.97 6.18
C GLU A 84 3.29 42.88 5.95
N ILE A 85 4.58 43.17 6.12
CA ILE A 85 5.65 42.15 6.05
C ILE A 85 5.41 41.06 7.10
N LYS A 86 5.11 41.44 8.35
CA LYS A 86 4.84 40.49 9.44
C LYS A 86 3.61 39.63 9.15
N LYS A 87 2.57 40.22 8.58
CA LYS A 87 1.34 39.51 8.18
C LYS A 87 1.61 38.48 7.09
N ILE A 88 2.36 38.86 6.04
CA ILE A 88 2.77 37.93 4.97
C ILE A 88 3.60 36.78 5.56
N ALA A 89 4.61 37.09 6.39
CA ALA A 89 5.45 36.08 7.04
C ALA A 89 4.64 35.12 7.93
N ASN A 90 3.63 35.62 8.64
CA ASN A 90 2.74 34.77 9.44
C ASN A 90 1.90 33.82 8.56
N LEU A 91 1.39 34.29 7.42
CA LEU A 91 0.65 33.45 6.48
C LEU A 91 1.55 32.37 5.86
N GLU A 92 2.78 32.71 5.50
CA GLU A 92 3.78 31.76 4.99
C GLU A 92 4.13 30.68 6.02
N TYR A 93 4.34 31.09 7.27
CA TYR A 93 4.54 30.14 8.37
C TYR A 93 3.33 29.21 8.53
N GLN A 94 2.12 29.76 8.53
CA GLN A 94 0.89 28.97 8.61
C GLN A 94 0.79 27.96 7.46
N LEU A 95 1.08 28.38 6.22
CA LEU A 95 1.07 27.50 5.04
C LEU A 95 2.05 26.35 5.22
N LYS A 96 3.29 26.64 5.64
CA LYS A 96 4.31 25.63 5.89
C LYS A 96 3.87 24.61 6.94
N GLN A 97 3.33 25.08 8.07
CA GLN A 97 2.88 24.20 9.15
C GLN A 97 1.71 23.33 8.70
N GLN A 98 0.70 23.91 8.04
CA GLN A 98 -0.46 23.16 7.56
C GLN A 98 -0.07 22.13 6.48
N ALA A 99 0.82 22.49 5.56
CA ALA A 99 1.33 21.56 4.53
C ALA A 99 2.10 20.38 5.14
N GLN A 100 2.93 20.62 6.16
CA GLN A 100 3.62 19.56 6.87
C GLN A 100 2.65 18.63 7.61
N THR A 101 1.67 19.20 8.30
CA THR A 101 0.62 18.43 8.98
C THR A 101 -0.17 17.58 7.98
N LEU A 102 -0.58 18.15 6.86
CA LEU A 102 -1.31 17.43 5.82
C LEU A 102 -0.50 16.27 5.26
N LYS A 103 0.79 16.49 4.95
CA LYS A 103 1.70 15.44 4.48
C LYS A 103 1.83 14.30 5.49
N LYS A 104 1.97 14.60 6.78
CA LYS A 104 2.04 13.59 7.85
C LYS A 104 0.74 12.80 7.96
N GLN A 105 -0.40 13.49 7.94
CA GLN A 105 -1.72 12.87 8.01
C GLN A 105 -1.98 11.96 6.81
N LEU A 106 -1.63 12.39 5.59
CA LEU A 106 -1.72 11.58 4.38
C LEU A 106 -0.87 10.31 4.49
N LYS A 107 0.39 10.46 4.93
CA LYS A 107 1.29 9.32 5.12
C LYS A 107 0.70 8.32 6.12
N LEU A 108 0.29 8.78 7.29
CA LEU A 108 -0.31 7.93 8.32
C LEU A 108 -1.56 7.22 7.83
N LYS A 109 -2.43 7.94 7.11
CA LYS A 109 -3.66 7.36 6.57
C LYS A 109 -3.37 6.29 5.51
N ASN A 110 -2.42 6.54 4.61
CA ASN A 110 -1.99 5.56 3.61
C ASN A 110 -1.37 4.31 4.26
N GLU A 111 -0.52 4.48 5.27
CA GLU A 111 0.07 3.37 6.02
C GLU A 111 -1.01 2.53 6.74
N GLN A 112 -2.01 3.18 7.35
CA GLN A 112 -3.12 2.50 8.00
C GLN A 112 -3.98 1.68 7.02
N GLU A 113 -4.38 2.27 5.90
CA GLU A 113 -5.18 1.55 4.90
C GLU A 113 -4.37 0.42 4.25
N LEU A 114 -3.09 0.65 3.96
CA LEU A 114 -2.19 -0.37 3.45
C LEU A 114 -2.03 -1.54 4.43
N SER A 115 -1.91 -1.27 5.73
CA SER A 115 -1.83 -2.31 6.77
C SER A 115 -3.08 -3.19 6.77
N LYS A 116 -4.28 -2.59 6.72
CA LYS A 116 -5.54 -3.34 6.68
C LYS A 116 -5.64 -4.27 5.47
N ILE A 117 -5.14 -3.80 4.32
CA ILE A 117 -5.14 -4.58 3.08
C ILE A 117 -4.13 -5.74 3.19
N GLN A 118 -2.93 -5.49 3.71
CA GLN A 118 -1.96 -6.56 3.97
C GLN A 118 -2.52 -7.61 4.94
N ASP A 119 -3.21 -7.19 6.00
CA ASP A 119 -3.86 -8.10 6.93
C ASP A 119 -4.95 -8.95 6.26
N LEU A 120 -5.76 -8.34 5.40
CA LEU A 120 -6.75 -9.06 4.59
C LEU A 120 -6.08 -10.09 3.68
N ILE A 121 -5.03 -9.69 2.95
CA ILE A 121 -4.29 -10.59 2.05
C ILE A 121 -3.69 -11.75 2.85
N ASN A 122 -3.08 -11.48 4.00
CA ASN A 122 -2.52 -12.51 4.89
C ASN A 122 -3.59 -13.50 5.37
N ARG A 123 -4.80 -13.04 5.68
CA ARG A 123 -5.93 -13.92 6.02
C ARG A 123 -6.33 -14.79 4.84
N VAL A 124 -6.45 -14.21 3.64
CA VAL A 124 -6.81 -14.94 2.41
C VAL A 124 -5.75 -15.98 2.07
N ILE A 125 -4.46 -15.64 2.17
CA ILE A 125 -3.35 -16.56 1.96
C ILE A 125 -3.46 -17.75 2.91
N LYS A 126 -3.65 -17.51 4.21
CA LYS A 126 -3.81 -18.58 5.21
C LYS A 126 -5.01 -19.47 4.92
N GLN A 127 -6.12 -18.89 4.46
CA GLN A 127 -7.30 -19.66 4.10
C GLN A 127 -7.02 -20.53 2.87
N VAL A 128 -6.46 -19.98 1.79
CA VAL A 128 -6.10 -20.73 0.58
C VAL A 128 -5.05 -21.81 0.87
N ALA A 129 -4.09 -21.52 1.75
CA ALA A 129 -3.10 -22.50 2.17
C ALA A 129 -3.75 -23.73 2.80
N LYS A 130 -4.72 -23.53 3.71
CA LYS A 130 -5.47 -24.62 4.34
C LYS A 130 -6.40 -25.32 3.36
N ASP A 131 -7.21 -24.57 2.61
CA ASP A 131 -8.20 -25.10 1.67
C ASP A 131 -7.55 -25.98 0.60
N GLN A 132 -6.33 -25.64 0.19
CA GLN A 132 -5.61 -26.34 -0.87
C GLN A 132 -4.40 -27.16 -0.38
N ASN A 133 -4.21 -27.30 0.93
CA ASN A 133 -3.09 -28.05 1.54
C ASN A 133 -1.70 -27.61 1.03
N PHE A 134 -1.42 -26.31 1.03
CA PHE A 134 -0.06 -25.80 0.80
C PHE A 134 0.78 -25.93 2.07
N ASP A 135 1.99 -26.44 1.93
CA ASP A 135 2.97 -26.53 3.01
C ASP A 135 3.75 -25.22 3.20
N LEU A 136 3.97 -24.48 2.10
CA LEU A 136 4.74 -23.24 2.10
C LEU A 136 4.22 -22.29 1.02
N ILE A 137 4.08 -21.01 1.37
CA ILE A 137 3.81 -19.93 0.40
C ILE A 137 4.90 -18.87 0.54
N LEU A 138 5.63 -18.64 -0.54
CA LEU A 138 6.68 -17.63 -0.65
C LEU A 138 6.12 -16.37 -1.30
N TYR A 139 6.52 -15.20 -0.79
CA TYR A 139 6.05 -13.92 -1.32
C TYR A 139 7.09 -12.80 -1.32
N GLN A 140 8.31 -13.10 -0.86
CA GLN A 140 9.47 -12.20 -0.87
C GLN A 140 10.40 -12.54 -2.05
N GLU A 141 11.54 -11.85 -2.15
CA GLU A 141 12.47 -11.92 -3.27
C GLU A 141 12.95 -13.35 -3.57
N VAL A 142 12.36 -13.96 -4.60
CA VAL A 142 12.83 -15.20 -5.23
C VAL A 142 13.39 -14.88 -6.61
N ALA A 143 14.57 -15.39 -6.91
CA ALA A 143 15.24 -15.19 -8.20
C ALA A 143 14.43 -15.72 -9.39
N TYR A 144 13.67 -16.80 -9.19
CA TYR A 144 12.80 -17.40 -10.21
C TYR A 144 11.69 -18.21 -9.56
N ALA A 145 10.45 -17.99 -10.02
CA ALA A 145 9.30 -18.82 -9.68
C ALA A 145 8.61 -19.27 -10.98
N SER A 146 8.47 -20.59 -11.16
CA SER A 146 7.75 -21.12 -12.31
C SER A 146 6.26 -20.76 -12.26
N LYS A 147 5.61 -20.68 -13.42
CA LYS A 147 4.16 -20.45 -13.49
C LYS A 147 3.34 -21.49 -12.73
N LYS A 148 3.85 -22.73 -12.62
CA LYS A 148 3.17 -23.86 -11.94
C LYS A 148 2.96 -23.59 -10.45
N ILE A 149 3.90 -22.91 -9.79
CA ILE A 149 3.80 -22.62 -8.35
C ILE A 149 3.22 -21.23 -8.09
N ASN A 150 2.98 -20.42 -9.13
CA ASN A 150 2.44 -19.07 -8.95
C ASN A 150 0.93 -19.15 -8.64
N ILE A 151 0.57 -18.79 -7.41
CA ILE A 151 -0.83 -18.77 -6.94
C ILE A 151 -1.38 -17.35 -6.83
N THR A 152 -0.65 -16.33 -7.29
CA THR A 152 -1.11 -14.94 -7.33
C THR A 152 -2.52 -14.80 -7.94
N PRO A 153 -2.86 -15.47 -9.07
CA PRO A 153 -4.20 -15.36 -9.65
C PRO A 153 -5.30 -15.90 -8.71
N ILE A 154 -5.02 -16.98 -7.98
CA ILE A 154 -5.97 -17.60 -7.03
C ILE A 154 -6.26 -16.63 -5.89
N ILE A 155 -5.22 -16.01 -5.33
CA ILE A 155 -5.37 -15.04 -4.24
C ILE A 155 -6.10 -13.78 -4.75
N SER A 156 -5.73 -13.27 -5.93
CA SER A 156 -6.37 -12.11 -6.55
C SER A 156 -7.87 -12.33 -6.79
N GLN A 157 -8.25 -13.51 -7.28
CA GLN A 157 -9.66 -13.85 -7.48
C GLN A 157 -10.42 -13.93 -6.16
N LYS A 158 -9.84 -14.54 -5.12
CA LYS A 158 -10.49 -14.63 -3.81
C LYS A 158 -10.65 -13.26 -3.15
N LEU A 159 -9.67 -12.36 -3.32
CA LEU A 159 -9.80 -10.96 -2.88
C LEU A 159 -10.94 -10.24 -3.59
N ARG A 160 -11.12 -10.45 -4.90
CA ARG A 160 -12.24 -9.86 -5.65
C ARG A 160 -13.60 -10.37 -5.16
N LEU A 161 -13.73 -11.67 -4.92
CA LEU A 161 -14.97 -12.27 -4.41
C LEU A 161 -15.33 -11.81 -2.99
N LEU A 162 -14.36 -11.38 -2.19
CA LEU A 162 -14.60 -10.81 -0.86
C LEU A 162 -14.96 -9.32 -0.91
N PHE A 163 -14.86 -8.68 -2.08
CA PHE A 163 -15.19 -7.28 -2.30
C PHE A 163 -16.60 -7.08 -2.85
N GLU A 164 -17.06 -8.01 -3.69
CA GLU A 164 -18.43 -8.09 -4.22
C GLU A 164 -19.42 -8.49 -3.12
#